data_AF-A0A348ZFB8-F1
#
_entry.id   AF-A0A348ZFB8-F1
#
_cell.length_a   1.000
_cell.length_b   1.000
_cell.length_c   1.000
_cell.angle_alpha   90.00
_cell.angle_beta   90.00
_cell.angle_gamma   90.00
#
_symmetry.space_group_name_H-M   'P 1'
#
loop_
_entity.id
_entity.type
_entity.pdbx_description
1 polymer ?
#
loop_
_entity_poly.entity_id
_entity_poly.type
_entity_poly.pdbx_seq_one_letter_code
_entity_poly.pdbx_strand_id
1 'polypeptide(L)' 'MPIEMEKVVEELEEGEISQPFRTQIGWHIAEVLGRRETDLSQDYSRSQAANMLRNRKFDLELQNWLIEIREEAFVELVD' A
#
# COMPACT_ATOMS: atom_id res chain seq x y z
N MET A 1 1.76 4.82 -4.06
CA MET A 1 1.08 4.57 -5.35
C MET A 1 0.40 3.22 -5.26
N PRO A 2 -0.86 3.05 -5.71
CA PRO A 2 -1.42 1.72 -5.91
C PRO A 2 -0.52 0.94 -6.88
N ILE A 3 -0.27 -0.34 -6.62
CA ILE A 3 0.61 -1.20 -7.44
C ILE A 3 0.14 -1.23 -8.90
N GLU A 4 -1.18 -1.19 -9.10
CA GLU A 4 -1.83 -1.16 -10.42
C GLU A 4 -1.50 0.12 -11.20
N MET A 5 -1.29 1.24 -10.50
CA MET A 5 -0.98 2.54 -11.09
C MET A 5 0.49 2.64 -11.49
N GLU A 6 1.39 2.04 -10.71
CA GLU A 6 2.83 2.01 -10.98
C GLU A 6 3.15 1.28 -12.28
N LYS A 7 2.52 0.12 -12.53
CA LYS A 7 2.70 -0.64 -13.79
C LYS A 7 2.31 0.17 -15.03
N VAL A 8 1.16 0.84 -14.98
CA VAL A 8 0.67 1.65 -16.10
C VAL A 8 1.61 2.84 -16.35
N VAL A 9 2.11 3.48 -15.29
CA VAL A 9 3.06 4.60 -15.41
C VAL A 9 4.45 4.16 -15.90
N GLU A 10 4.88 2.93 -15.59
CA GLU A 10 6.11 2.37 -16.15
C GLU A 10 6.02 2.10 -17.65
N GLU A 11 4.85 1.69 -18.15
CA GLU A 11 4.62 1.37 -19.56
C GLU A 11 4.43 2.60 -20.46
N LEU A 12 4.00 3.75 -19.92
CA LEU A 12 3.72 4.97 -20.70
C LEU A 12 4.96 5.77 -21.06
N GLU A 13 4.98 6.35 -22.25
CA GLU A 13 5.98 7.34 -22.64
C GLU A 13 5.68 8.73 -22.01
N GLU A 14 6.69 9.61 -21.95
CA GLU A 14 6.50 10.97 -21.47
C GLU A 14 5.55 11.75 -22.41
N GLY A 15 4.53 12.39 -21.82
CA GLY A 15 3.46 13.09 -22.53
C GLY A 15 2.36 12.18 -23.08
N GLU A 16 2.43 10.87 -22.85
CA GLU A 16 1.41 9.91 -23.29
C GLU A 16 0.29 9.79 -22.25
N ILE A 17 -0.97 9.78 -22.72
CA ILE A 17 -2.16 9.59 -21.90
C ILE A 17 -2.58 8.11 -21.96
N SER A 18 -2.77 7.51 -20.78
CA SER A 18 -3.18 6.12 -20.64
C SER A 18 -4.61 5.87 -21.13
N GLN A 19 -4.89 4.63 -21.52
CA GLN A 19 -6.28 4.17 -21.56
C GLN A 19 -6.85 4.14 -20.13
N PRO A 20 -8.18 4.32 -19.95
CA PRO A 20 -8.79 4.20 -18.63
C PRO A 20 -8.54 2.82 -18.01
N PHE A 21 -8.01 2.78 -16.79
CA PHE A 21 -7.76 1.54 -16.06
C PHE A 21 -8.43 1.56 -14.69
N ARG A 22 -8.72 0.35 -14.18
CA ARG A 22 -9.45 0.17 -12.93
C ARG A 22 -8.49 -0.20 -11.80
N THR A 23 -8.61 0.49 -10.67
CA THR A 23 -7.93 0.16 -9.41
C THR A 23 -8.99 -0.18 -8.35
N GLN A 24 -8.54 -0.58 -7.16
CA GLN A 24 -9.43 -0.83 -6.02
C GLN A 24 -10.32 0.36 -5.65
N ILE A 25 -9.89 1.59 -5.97
CA ILE A 25 -10.59 2.84 -5.62
C ILE A 25 -11.40 3.44 -6.79
N GLY A 26 -11.37 2.84 -7.99
CA GLY A 26 -12.20 3.29 -9.12
C GLY A 26 -11.50 3.27 -10.47
N TRP A 27 -11.92 4.18 -11.35
CA TRP A 27 -11.36 4.35 -12.70
C TRP A 27 -10.37 5.51 -12.73
N HIS A 28 -9.26 5.32 -13.43
CA HIS A 28 -8.18 6.30 -13.53
C HIS A 28 -7.68 6.44 -14.97
N ILE A 29 -7.14 7.62 -15.26
CA ILE A 29 -6.39 7.94 -16.47
C ILE A 29 -5.08 8.59 -15.98
N ALA A 30 -3.95 8.24 -16.58
CA ALA A 30 -2.64 8.75 -16.19
C ALA A 30 -1.92 9.42 -17.37
N GLU A 31 -1.11 10.43 -17.08
CA GLU A 31 -0.20 11.08 -18.04
C GLU A 31 1.16 11.24 -17.37
N VAL A 32 2.23 10.84 -18.07
CA VAL A 32 3.60 10.97 -17.54
C VAL A 32 4.17 12.32 -17.95
N LEU A 33 4.15 13.30 -17.05
CA LEU A 33 4.61 14.67 -17.34
C LEU A 33 6.15 14.82 -17.44
N GLY A 34 6.89 13.77 -17.12
CA GLY A 34 8.34 13.74 -17.14
C GLY A 34 8.90 12.78 -16.11
N ARG A 35 10.01 12.13 -16.42
CA ARG A 35 10.72 11.23 -15.53
C ARG A 35 11.89 11.98 -14.91
N ARG A 36 11.92 12.03 -13.58
CA ARG A 36 13.06 12.59 -12.86
C ARG A 36 14.00 11.46 -12.49
N GLU A 37 15.14 11.41 -13.17
CA GLU A 37 16.29 10.61 -12.73
C GLU A 37 16.95 11.37 -11.56
N THR A 38 16.41 11.18 -10.36
CA THR A 38 17.11 11.53 -9.13
C THR A 38 17.15 10.24 -8.33
N ASP A 39 18.32 9.90 -7.79
CA ASP A 39 18.67 8.65 -7.09
C ASP A 39 17.91 8.47 -5.74
N LEU A 40 16.67 8.97 -5.67
CA LEU A 40 15.72 8.83 -4.57
C LEU A 40 14.87 7.56 -4.73
N SER A 41 14.99 6.84 -5.85
CA SER A 41 14.26 5.58 -6.10
C SER A 41 14.62 4.52 -5.04
N GLN A 42 15.90 4.42 -4.67
CA GLN A 42 16.37 3.51 -3.63
C GLN A 42 15.85 3.91 -2.24
N ASP A 43 15.94 5.19 -1.88
CA ASP A 43 15.46 5.68 -0.59
C ASP A 43 13.93 5.53 -0.44
N TYR A 44 13.19 5.85 -1.51
CA TYR A 44 11.75 5.67 -1.55
C TYR A 44 11.36 4.18 -1.47
N SER A 45 12.01 3.32 -2.26
CA SER A 45 11.76 1.87 -2.23
C SER A 45 12.08 1.26 -0.87
N ARG A 46 13.21 1.65 -0.26
CA ARG A 46 13.59 1.23 1.10
C ARG A 46 12.58 1.71 2.13
N SER A 47 12.11 2.95 2.04
CA SER A 47 11.06 3.50 2.92
C SER A 47 9.75 2.74 2.77
N GLN A 48 9.31 2.44 1.54
CA GLN A 48 8.11 1.64 1.28
C GLN A 48 8.24 0.22 1.88
N ALA A 49 9.35 -0.45 1.65
CA ALA A 49 9.61 -1.79 2.20
C ALA A 49 9.63 -1.78 3.75
N ALA A 50 10.27 -0.79 4.37
CA ALA A 50 10.30 -0.63 5.82
C ALA A 50 8.90 -0.38 6.40
N ASN A 51 8.09 0.47 5.76
CA ASN A 51 6.70 0.71 6.15
C ASN A 51 5.86 -0.57 6.05
N MET A 52 6.00 -1.34 4.97
CA MET A 52 5.27 -2.60 4.79
C MET A 52 5.64 -3.62 5.88
N LEU A 53 6.93 -3.77 6.19
CA LEU A 53 7.39 -4.67 7.25
C LEU A 53 6.90 -4.23 8.64
N ARG A 54 6.91 -2.93 8.93
CA ARG A 54 6.39 -2.39 10.19
C ARG A 54 4.90 -2.68 10.33
N ASN A 55 4.11 -2.41 9.29
CA ASN A 55 2.67 -2.66 9.32
C ASN A 55 2.37 -4.15 9.55
N ARG A 56 3.06 -5.05 8.84
CA ARG A 56 2.88 -6.50 9.04
C ARG A 56 3.19 -6.94 10.47
N LYS A 57 4.27 -6.42 11.07
CA LYS A 57 4.59 -6.71 12.49
C LYS A 57 3.53 -6.15 13.43
N PHE A 58 3.10 -4.92 13.20
CA PHE A 58 2.06 -4.27 14.00
C PHE A 58 0.75 -5.06 13.99
N ASP A 59 0.30 -5.52 12.81
CA ASP A 59 -0.94 -6.28 12.69
C ASP A 59 -0.89 -7.61 13.46
N LEU A 60 0.26 -8.30 13.45
CA LEU A 60 0.47 -9.54 14.20
C LEU A 60 0.46 -9.29 15.72
N GLU A 61 1.21 -8.29 16.20
CA GLU A 61 1.25 -7.96 17.62
C GLU A 61 -0.12 -7.47 18.12
N LEU A 62 -0.85 -6.70 17.30
CA LEU A 62 -2.21 -6.25 17.62
C LEU A 62 -3.15 -7.45 17.80
N GLN A 63 -3.07 -8.46 16.92
CA GLN A 63 -3.88 -9.68 17.07
C GLN A 63 -3.54 -10.44 18.34
N ASN A 64 -2.25 -10.62 18.65
CA ASN A 64 -1.82 -11.29 19.87
C ASN A 64 -2.31 -10.54 21.11
N TRP A 65 -2.13 -9.22 21.15
CA TRP A 65 -2.59 -8.38 22.26
C TRP A 65 -4.12 -8.44 22.46
N LEU A 66 -4.89 -8.47 21.38
CA LEU A 66 -6.35 -8.65 21.46
C LEU A 66 -6.75 -10.04 22.00
N ILE A 67 -5.97 -11.09 21.70
CA ILE A 67 -6.18 -12.42 22.27
C ILE A 67 -5.91 -12.39 23.77
N GLU A 68 -4.79 -11.82 24.21
CA GLU A 68 -4.44 -11.69 25.63
C GLU A 68 -5.52 -10.93 26.41
N ILE A 69 -5.96 -9.77 25.92
CA ILE A 69 -7.06 -9.01 26.56
C ILE A 69 -8.33 -9.86 26.69
N ARG A 70 -8.67 -10.64 25.66
CA ARG A 70 -9.86 -11.50 25.68
C ARG A 70 -9.70 -12.67 26.66
N GLU A 71 -8.51 -13.23 26.80
CA GLU A 71 -8.24 -14.31 27.76
C GLU A 71 -8.26 -13.82 29.21
N GLU A 72 -7.83 -12.59 29.47
CA GLU A 72 -7.91 -11.96 30.79
C GLU A 72 -9.32 -11.43 31.12
N ALA A 73 -10.13 -11.15 30.10
CA ALA A 73 -11.50 -10.68 30.28
C ALA A 73 -12.47 -11.83 30.59
N PHE A 74 -13.23 -11.71 31.67
CA PHE A 74 -14.37 -12.59 31.92
C PHE A 74 -15.51 -12.22 30.96
N VAL A 75 -15.75 -13.06 29.95
CA VAL A 75 -16.83 -12.90 28.96
C VAL A 75 -17.90 -13.96 29.20
N GLU A 76 -19.07 -13.53 29.69
CA GLU A 76 -20.25 -14.37 29.82
C GLU A 76 -21.26 -13.97 28.73
N LEU A 77 -21.56 -14.90 27.81
CA LEU A 77 -22.61 -14.71 26.81
C LEU A 77 -23.96 -14.99 27.48
N VAL A 78 -24.79 -13.97 27.63
CA VAL A 78 -26.17 -14.11 28.12
C VAL A 78 -27.09 -14.18 26.91
N ASP A 79 -27.76 -15.31 26.72
CA ASP A 79 -28.85 -15.51 25.74
C ASP A 79 -30.14 -14.81 26.17
#